data_AF-A0A355IMV6-F1
#
_entry.id   AF-A0A355IMV6-F1
#
_cell.length_a   1.000
_cell.length_b   1.000
_cell.length_c   1.000
_cell.angle_alpha   90.00
_cell.angle_beta   90.00
_cell.angle_gamma   90.00
#
_symmetry.space_group_name_H-M   'P 1'
#
loop_
_entity.id
_entity.type
_entity.pdbx_description
1 polymer ?
#
loop_
_entity_poly.entity_id
_entity_poly.type
_entity_poly.pdbx_seq_one_letter_code
_entity_poly.pdbx_strand_id
1 'polypeptide(L)' 'MGLLLCKDLVERQGGRLWVESEPGKGSTFSFSLPLFIST' A
#
# COMPACT_ATOMS: atom_id res chain seq x y z
N MET A 1 9.17 8.23 -7.91
CA MET A 1 9.37 6.96 -8.64
C MET A 1 9.09 5.73 -7.77
N GLY A 2 9.61 5.63 -6.54
CA GLY A 2 9.43 4.43 -5.70
C GLY A 2 7.97 4.08 -5.37
N LEU A 3 7.14 5.07 -4.98
CA LEU A 3 5.77 4.79 -4.53
C LEU A 3 4.85 4.24 -5.64
N LEU A 4 5.09 4.62 -6.90
CA LEU A 4 4.36 4.07 -8.04
C LEU A 4 4.66 2.57 -8.22
N LEU A 5 5.93 2.19 -8.04
CA LEU A 5 6.34 0.77 -8.07
C LEU A 5 5.73 0.00 -6.90
N CYS A 6 5.73 0.58 -5.70
CA CYS A 6 5.07 -0.04 -4.55
C CYS A 6 3.58 -0.26 -4.79
N LYS A 7 2.89 0.71 -5.39
CA LYS A 7 1.47 0.59 -5.73
C LYS A 7 1.22 -0.55 -6.72
N ASP A 8 1.97 -0.57 -7.83
CA ASP A 8 1.85 -1.62 -8.85
C ASP A 8 2.12 -3.02 -8.27
N LEU A 9 3.15 -3.17 -7.42
CA LEU A 9 3.45 -4.44 -6.74
C LEU A 9 2.31 -4.89 -5.82
N VAL A 10 1.85 -4.00 -4.95
CA VAL A 10 0.78 -4.30 -3.98
C VAL A 10 -0.53 -4.68 -4.71
N GLU A 11 -0.89 -3.96 -5.77
CA GLU A 11 -2.10 -4.24 -6.55
C GLU A 11 -1.99 -5.59 -7.29
N ARG A 12 -0.83 -5.93 -7.85
CA ARG A 12 -0.58 -7.25 -8.48
C ARG A 12 -0.68 -8.41 -7.50
N GLN A 13 -0.36 -8.18 -6.23
CA GLN A 13 -0.50 -9.17 -5.16
C GLN A 13 -1.93 -9.27 -4.60
N GLY A 14 -2.89 -8.56 -5.18
CA GLY A 14 -4.29 -8.52 -4.71
C GLY A 14 -4.46 -7.68 -3.44
N GLY A 15 -3.47 -6.85 -3.11
CA GLY A 15 -3.48 -5.95 -1.98
C GLY A 15 -4.04 -4.58 -2.30
N ARG A 16 -3.89 -3.66 -1.34
CA ARG A 16 -4.30 -2.27 -1.47
C ARG A 16 -3.25 -1.35 -0.85
N LEU A 17 -2.95 -0.22 -1.49
CA LEU A 17 -2.12 0.87 -0.95
C LEU A 17 -2.95 2.16 -0.88
N TRP A 18 -2.86 2.88 0.24
CA TRP A 18 -3.55 4.17 0.43
C TRP A 18 -2.69 5.14 1.24
N VAL A 19 -3.11 6.39 1.27
CA VAL A 19 -2.43 7.47 1.98
C VAL A 19 -3.42 8.27 2.81
N GLU A 20 -3.01 8.60 4.02
CA GLU A 20 -3.67 9.55 4.90
C GLU A 20 -2.72 10.73 5.06
N SER A 21 -3.16 11.94 4.73
CA SER A 21 -2.31 13.13 4.78
C SER A 21 -3.05 14.30 5.36
N GLU A 22 -2.37 15.04 6.25
CA GLU A 22 -2.88 16.28 6.82
C GLU A 22 -1.85 17.41 6.62
N PRO A 23 -2.26 18.57 6.07
CA PRO A 23 -1.36 19.70 5.87
C PRO A 23 -0.63 20.08 7.16
N GLY A 24 0.69 20.21 7.08
CA GLY A 24 1.53 20.56 8.24
C GLY A 24 1.80 19.41 9.24
N LYS A 25 1.16 18.24 9.10
CA LYS A 25 1.44 17.04 9.93
C LYS A 25 2.14 15.92 9.17
N GLY A 26 2.10 15.97 7.83
CA GLY A 26 2.75 14.99 6.96
C GLY A 26 1.77 13.97 6.39
N SER A 27 2.31 12.83 5.94
CA SER A 27 1.57 11.78 5.26
C SER A 27 1.97 10.40 5.77
N THR A 28 0.98 9.54 5.97
CA THR A 28 1.14 8.12 6.32
C THR A 28 0.74 7.27 5.12
N PHE A 29 1.64 6.41 4.66
CA PHE A 29 1.39 5.47 3.57
C PHE A 29 1.21 4.07 4.15
N SER A 30 0.07 3.47 3.86
CA SER A 30 -0.33 2.18 4.40
C SER A 30 -0.64 1.21 3.26
N PHE A 31 -0.41 -0.08 3.50
CA PHE A 31 -0.78 -1.13 2.56
C PHE A 31 -1.28 -2.39 3.26
N SER A 32 -2.05 -3.19 2.55
CA SER A 32 -2.48 -4.52 2.98
C SER A 32 -2.27 -5.54 1.87
N LEU A 33 -2.04 -6.79 2.26
CA LEU A 33 -1.92 -7.94 1.36
C LEU A 33 -2.83 -9.07 1.85
N PRO A 34 -3.41 -9.88 0.95
CA PRO A 34 -4.13 -11.09 1.33
C PRO A 34 -3.17 -12.11 1.97
N LEU A 35 -3.62 -12.73 3.07
CA LEU A 35 -2.90 -13.85 3.68
C LEU A 35 -3.30 -15.14 2.96
N PHE A 36 -2.35 -15.80 2.32
CA PHE A 36 -2.56 -17.14 1.77
C PHE A 36 -2.27 -18.18 2.85
N ILE A 37 -3.32 -18.88 3.30
CA ILE A 37 -3.17 -20.03 4.19
C ILE A 37 -3.10 -21.27 3.29
N SER A 38 -1.95 -21.94 3.28
CA SER A 38 -1.86 -23.30 2.70
C SER A 38 -2.39 -24.28 3.74
N THR A 39 -3.52 -24.91 3.44
CA THR A 39 -4.00 -26.12 4.14
C THR A 39 -3.11 -27.31 3.81
#